data_AF-A0A2D6G692-F1
#
_entry.id   AF-A0A2D6G692-F1
#
_cell.length_a   1.000
_cell.length_b   1.000
_cell.length_c   1.000
_cell.angle_alpha   90.00
_cell.angle_beta   90.00
_cell.angle_gamma   90.00
#
_symmetry.space_group_name_H-M   'P 1'
#
loop_
_entity.id
_entity.type
_entity.pdbx_description
1 polymer ?
#
loop_
_entity_poly.entity_id
_entity_poly.type
_entity_poly.pdbx_seq_one_letter_code
_entity_poly.pdbx_strand_id
1 'polypeptide(L)'
;MNFIAKNRARPDGAQNVLGAYYDLSNSPLSYDFSAFVVEAERIRRRRRLDGVRFYFVPVDPGMDGFDDMRLDRGKGNWMLHNLVLPIANFLPSSRGTLVFASRAEAAKALTAEVENGGTVFPDAYTVEQPNGRHHTGWSIIAASGGDQVQYLRAGGQARAFARQWIDAHAGGRKCVVMTLREAEHGVERNSDLQVWSEFARRLDAAGFFPVVIRDTGRALDGPPEGLEGIACFAEAAFNLELRFALYEEAHIAAFVSNGPAQLCFYNPNVNYIYMPSGDWQSGAKWRRTGFEHGRAPAFAGENQLWLWNRQDADILFRAALDLDAKLESGVCNPASSAGNAARTRGICEQIEAFERIYDWNSARHFDKPDDIELLEYCFDLLAPELQDDPRHRLRHASMLFHARRIEQAMDLFEPLINGDTGMEISLRDRDHEIFIPLGCAAERFSQYDLAIECYERLIGYGIDSAMALFRLATVYKLTGRFDDAAGCFNMLMEMGVQHPKVFEEFGDLYERMGNRDAAIGIYQRAEEAGVLDQNLIRRKSALQCSA
;
A
#
# COMPACT_ATOMS: atom_id res chain seq x y z
N MET A 1 -2.75 29.04 -11.23
CA MET A 1 -3.92 29.39 -12.08
C MET A 1 -5.03 28.40 -11.80
N ASN A 2 -6.04 28.83 -11.04
CA ASN A 2 -7.20 28.02 -10.65
C ASN A 2 -8.11 27.74 -11.85
N PHE A 3 -8.13 26.50 -12.34
CA PHE A 3 -9.19 26.02 -13.23
C PHE A 3 -10.40 25.61 -12.39
N ILE A 4 -11.21 26.58 -11.99
CA ILE A 4 -12.60 26.31 -11.64
C ILE A 4 -13.32 26.09 -12.97
N ALA A 5 -13.46 24.81 -13.35
CA ALA A 5 -14.27 24.42 -14.50
C ALA A 5 -15.71 24.89 -14.25
N LYS A 6 -16.16 25.86 -15.06
CA LYS A 6 -17.55 26.28 -15.10
C LYS A 6 -18.42 25.04 -15.39
N ASN A 7 -19.32 24.73 -14.47
CA ASN A 7 -20.41 23.76 -14.64
C ASN A 7 -21.17 24.06 -15.95
N ARG A 8 -20.82 23.38 -17.03
CA ARG A 8 -21.72 23.23 -18.18
C ARG A 8 -22.67 22.10 -17.84
N ALA A 9 -23.96 22.42 -17.79
CA ALA A 9 -25.00 21.41 -17.68
C ALA A 9 -24.82 20.38 -18.79
N ARG A 10 -24.76 19.09 -18.42
CA ARG A 10 -24.63 17.99 -19.38
C ARG A 10 -25.90 17.92 -20.25
N PRO A 11 -25.78 17.56 -21.54
CA PRO A 11 -26.95 17.34 -22.39
C PRO A 11 -27.82 16.21 -21.82
N ASP A 12 -29.14 16.41 -21.85
CA ASP A 12 -30.13 15.44 -21.38
C ASP A 12 -29.90 14.06 -22.05
N GLY A 13 -29.66 13.04 -21.23
CA GLY A 13 -29.47 11.65 -21.68
C GLY A 13 -28.04 11.10 -21.64
N ALA A 14 -27.01 11.92 -21.35
CA ALA A 14 -25.66 11.41 -21.12
C ALA A 14 -25.58 10.72 -19.74
N GLN A 15 -25.35 9.40 -19.72
CA GLN A 15 -25.24 8.63 -18.48
C GLN A 15 -24.17 9.22 -17.56
N ASN A 16 -24.50 9.45 -16.29
CA ASN A 16 -23.57 10.01 -15.31
C ASN A 16 -22.64 8.92 -14.76
N VAL A 17 -21.74 8.39 -15.59
CA VAL A 17 -20.92 7.21 -15.27
C VAL A 17 -19.46 7.59 -15.04
N LEU A 18 -18.81 6.93 -14.09
CA LEU A 18 -17.37 7.05 -13.88
C LEU A 18 -16.62 6.20 -14.91
N GLY A 19 -15.74 6.81 -15.71
CA GLY A 19 -14.79 6.10 -16.54
C GLY A 19 -13.54 5.72 -15.74
N ALA A 20 -13.39 4.45 -15.40
CA ALA A 20 -12.27 3.93 -14.62
C ALA A 20 -11.23 3.29 -15.56
N TYR A 21 -10.08 3.94 -15.74
CA TYR A 21 -9.02 3.52 -16.65
C TYR A 21 -7.98 2.68 -15.92
N TYR A 22 -7.91 1.40 -16.30
CA TYR A 22 -6.94 0.43 -15.82
C TYR A 22 -5.83 0.26 -16.87
N ASP A 23 -4.66 0.84 -16.59
CA ASP A 23 -3.55 0.89 -17.54
C ASP A 23 -2.56 -0.25 -17.31
N LEU A 24 -2.43 -1.14 -18.31
CA LEU A 24 -1.62 -2.35 -18.20
C LEU A 24 -0.10 -2.07 -18.26
N SER A 25 0.31 -0.84 -18.52
CA SER A 25 1.73 -0.43 -18.43
C SER A 25 2.22 -0.34 -16.99
N ASN A 26 1.32 -0.06 -16.03
CA ASN A 26 1.67 0.11 -14.63
C ASN A 26 0.79 -0.70 -13.66
N SER A 27 -0.21 -1.43 -14.16
CA SER A 27 -1.12 -2.22 -13.35
C SER A 27 -1.10 -3.71 -13.73
N PRO A 28 -1.07 -4.63 -12.75
CA PRO A 28 -0.93 -6.06 -12.98
C PRO A 28 -2.17 -6.69 -13.58
N LEU A 29 -1.99 -7.79 -14.32
CA LEU A 29 -3.08 -8.69 -14.69
C LEU A 29 -3.36 -9.70 -13.58
N SER A 30 -3.69 -9.22 -12.38
CA SER A 30 -3.85 -10.03 -11.18
C SER A 30 -5.19 -9.75 -10.49
N TYR A 31 -5.40 -10.41 -9.34
CA TYR A 31 -6.52 -10.13 -8.44
C TYR A 31 -6.47 -8.71 -7.84
N ASP A 32 -5.35 -7.98 -7.95
CA ASP A 32 -5.23 -6.59 -7.49
C ASP A 32 -6.21 -5.65 -8.20
N PHE A 33 -6.69 -6.03 -9.39
CA PHE A 33 -7.77 -5.32 -10.06
C PHE A 33 -9.05 -5.24 -9.19
N SER A 34 -9.28 -6.18 -8.27
CA SER A 34 -10.39 -6.09 -7.32
C SER A 34 -10.31 -4.86 -6.40
N ALA A 35 -9.12 -4.49 -5.93
CA ALA A 35 -8.92 -3.28 -5.15
C ALA A 35 -9.15 -2.02 -6.01
N PHE A 36 -8.72 -2.03 -7.28
CA PHE A 36 -9.03 -0.94 -8.22
C PHE A 36 -10.53 -0.76 -8.44
N VAL A 37 -11.28 -1.87 -8.61
CA VAL A 37 -12.74 -1.86 -8.74
C VAL A 37 -13.42 -1.25 -7.51
N VAL A 38 -12.93 -1.60 -6.31
CA VAL A 38 -13.44 -1.07 -5.04
C VAL A 38 -13.18 0.44 -4.91
N GLU A 39 -11.98 0.89 -5.25
CA GLU A 39 -11.65 2.32 -5.23
C GLU A 39 -12.47 3.11 -6.26
N ALA A 40 -12.67 2.58 -7.47
CA ALA A 40 -13.53 3.20 -8.46
C ALA A 40 -14.98 3.33 -7.96
N GLU A 41 -15.54 2.30 -7.31
CA GLU A 41 -16.87 2.36 -6.72
C GLU A 41 -16.97 3.40 -5.59
N ARG A 42 -15.92 3.52 -4.78
CA ARG A 42 -15.83 4.51 -3.70
C ARG A 42 -15.87 5.93 -4.26
N ILE A 43 -15.10 6.20 -5.31
CA ILE A 43 -15.11 7.48 -6.02
C ILE A 43 -16.47 7.74 -6.70
N ARG A 44 -17.07 6.72 -7.33
CA ARG A 44 -18.42 6.82 -7.90
C ARG A 44 -19.44 7.27 -6.85
N ARG A 45 -19.41 6.65 -5.66
CA ARG A 45 -20.30 6.99 -4.54
C ARG A 45 -20.08 8.41 -4.03
N ARG A 46 -18.82 8.80 -3.77
CA ARG A 46 -18.47 10.15 -3.33
C ARG A 46 -18.95 11.21 -4.31
N ARG A 47 -18.84 10.94 -5.61
CA ARG A 47 -19.29 11.83 -6.70
C ARG A 47 -20.77 11.67 -7.09
N ARG A 48 -21.50 10.77 -6.44
CA ARG A 48 -22.93 10.49 -6.71
C ARG A 48 -23.22 10.17 -8.18
N LEU A 49 -22.37 9.34 -8.79
CA LEU A 49 -22.49 8.90 -10.19
C LEU A 49 -23.34 7.61 -10.29
N ASP A 50 -23.92 7.32 -11.45
CA ASP A 50 -24.89 6.23 -11.68
C ASP A 50 -24.26 4.84 -11.82
N GLY A 51 -22.96 4.77 -12.10
CA GLY A 51 -22.24 3.52 -12.33
C GLY A 51 -20.77 3.72 -12.64
N VAL A 52 -20.06 2.62 -12.85
CA VAL A 52 -18.65 2.60 -13.27
C VAL A 52 -18.53 1.87 -14.60
N ARG A 53 -17.84 2.44 -15.58
CA ARG A 53 -17.41 1.76 -16.79
C ARG A 53 -15.90 1.59 -16.74
N PHE A 54 -15.43 0.37 -16.93
CA PHE A 54 -14.00 0.06 -16.86
C PHE A 54 -13.39 0.07 -18.25
N TYR A 55 -12.26 0.77 -18.39
CA TYR A 55 -11.51 0.91 -19.62
C TYR A 55 -10.12 0.30 -19.43
N PHE A 56 -9.73 -0.62 -20.30
CA PHE A 56 -8.42 -1.29 -20.24
C PHE A 56 -7.51 -0.73 -21.31
N VAL A 57 -6.41 -0.11 -20.89
CA VAL A 57 -5.42 0.51 -21.78
C VAL A 57 -4.25 -0.46 -21.97
N PRO A 58 -3.95 -0.88 -23.22
CA PRO A 58 -2.94 -1.90 -23.48
C PRO A 58 -1.51 -1.36 -23.32
N VAL A 59 -0.56 -2.28 -23.35
CA VAL A 59 0.87 -1.98 -23.53
C VAL A 59 1.19 -2.05 -25.01
N ASP A 60 1.62 -0.93 -25.61
CA ASP A 60 1.98 -0.91 -27.03
C ASP A 60 3.27 -1.72 -27.28
N PRO A 61 3.49 -2.22 -28.51
CA PRO A 61 4.74 -2.90 -28.87
C PRO A 61 5.97 -2.05 -28.57
N GLY A 62 6.94 -2.63 -27.85
CA GLY A 62 8.19 -1.94 -27.48
C GLY A 62 8.17 -1.21 -26.13
N MET A 63 7.03 -1.18 -25.42
CA MET A 63 6.97 -0.76 -24.03
C MET A 63 7.08 -1.94 -23.06
N ASP A 64 7.73 -1.69 -21.93
CA ASP A 64 7.71 -2.60 -20.78
C ASP A 64 6.31 -2.55 -20.15
N GLY A 65 5.62 -3.69 -20.11
CA GLY A 65 4.39 -3.86 -19.36
C GLY A 65 4.63 -4.23 -17.90
N PHE A 66 3.57 -4.22 -17.09
CA PHE A 66 3.64 -4.76 -15.74
C PHE A 66 3.82 -6.29 -15.78
N ASP A 67 4.74 -6.82 -14.97
CA ASP A 67 5.29 -8.20 -14.89
C ASP A 67 4.72 -9.27 -15.85
N ASP A 68 3.45 -9.67 -15.75
CA ASP A 68 2.89 -10.77 -16.56
C ASP A 68 2.80 -10.44 -18.07
N MET A 69 2.50 -9.19 -18.45
CA MET A 69 2.47 -8.77 -19.87
C MET A 69 3.86 -8.67 -20.49
N ARG A 70 4.88 -8.49 -19.64
CA ARG A 70 6.29 -8.40 -20.04
C ARG A 70 6.88 -9.78 -20.36
N LEU A 71 6.39 -10.83 -19.69
CA LEU A 71 6.99 -12.16 -19.73
C LEU A 71 6.30 -13.11 -20.73
N ASP A 72 4.96 -13.05 -20.88
CA ASP A 72 4.22 -13.88 -21.83
C ASP A 72 2.88 -13.22 -22.25
N ARG A 73 2.80 -12.75 -23.50
CA ARG A 73 1.59 -12.13 -24.05
C ARG A 73 0.40 -13.07 -24.15
N GLY A 74 0.61 -14.36 -24.40
CA GLY A 74 -0.45 -15.36 -24.49
C GLY A 74 -1.09 -15.58 -23.12
N LYS A 75 -0.25 -15.81 -22.11
CA LYS A 75 -0.67 -15.88 -20.70
C LYS A 75 -1.37 -14.59 -20.26
N GLY A 76 -0.80 -13.43 -20.57
CA GLY A 76 -1.39 -12.13 -20.25
C GLY A 76 -2.79 -11.95 -20.84
N ASN A 77 -2.97 -12.21 -22.13
CA ASN A 77 -4.31 -12.15 -22.75
C ASN A 77 -5.28 -13.13 -22.09
N TRP A 78 -4.85 -14.35 -21.78
CA TRP A 78 -5.70 -15.30 -21.08
C TRP A 78 -6.12 -14.78 -19.70
N MET A 79 -5.20 -14.21 -18.92
CA MET A 79 -5.50 -13.61 -17.61
C MET A 79 -6.41 -12.39 -17.73
N LEU A 80 -6.22 -11.54 -18.73
CA LEU A 80 -7.12 -10.41 -18.97
C LEU A 80 -8.57 -10.91 -19.14
N HIS A 81 -8.78 -11.89 -20.02
CA HIS A 81 -10.13 -12.37 -20.34
C HIS A 81 -10.77 -13.25 -19.25
N ASN A 82 -9.99 -14.06 -18.54
CA ASN A 82 -10.52 -15.07 -17.63
C ASN A 82 -10.39 -14.69 -16.14
N LEU A 83 -9.54 -13.70 -15.83
CA LEU A 83 -9.34 -13.20 -14.48
C LEU A 83 -9.77 -11.74 -14.33
N VAL A 84 -9.19 -10.82 -15.09
CA VAL A 84 -9.36 -9.37 -14.82
C VAL A 84 -10.72 -8.85 -15.28
N LEU A 85 -11.11 -9.07 -16.54
CA LEU A 85 -12.40 -8.60 -17.06
C LEU A 85 -13.60 -9.13 -16.25
N PRO A 86 -13.66 -10.41 -15.85
CA PRO A 86 -14.77 -10.91 -15.04
C PRO A 86 -14.93 -10.21 -13.68
N ILE A 87 -13.85 -9.78 -13.03
CA ILE A 87 -13.93 -9.07 -11.73
C ILE A 87 -14.75 -7.78 -11.84
N ALA A 88 -14.69 -7.09 -12.99
CA ALA A 88 -15.50 -5.89 -13.22
C ALA A 88 -17.01 -6.16 -13.13
N ASN A 89 -17.45 -7.39 -13.42
CA ASN A 89 -18.86 -7.78 -13.36
C ASN A 89 -19.32 -8.13 -11.93
N PHE A 90 -18.39 -8.31 -10.99
CA PHE A 90 -18.74 -8.54 -9.59
C PHE A 90 -19.18 -7.26 -8.89
N LEU A 91 -18.96 -6.09 -9.49
CA LEU A 91 -19.45 -4.82 -8.99
C LEU A 91 -20.88 -4.57 -9.51
N PRO A 92 -21.91 -4.50 -8.64
CA PRO A 92 -23.30 -4.32 -9.09
C PRO A 92 -23.56 -3.02 -9.87
N SER A 93 -22.74 -1.98 -9.64
CA SER A 93 -22.82 -0.68 -10.31
C SER A 93 -22.03 -0.64 -11.63
N SER A 94 -21.43 -1.75 -12.05
CA SER A 94 -20.70 -1.85 -13.31
C SER A 94 -21.62 -1.64 -14.51
N ARG A 95 -21.19 -0.80 -15.45
CA ARG A 95 -21.89 -0.46 -16.71
C ARG A 95 -21.16 -1.01 -17.93
N GLY A 96 -20.25 -1.96 -17.73
CA GLY A 96 -19.51 -2.66 -18.76
C GLY A 96 -18.02 -2.36 -18.78
N THR A 97 -17.32 -3.10 -19.64
CA THR A 97 -15.87 -3.05 -19.84
C THR A 97 -15.55 -2.75 -21.30
N LEU A 98 -14.51 -1.96 -21.57
CA LEU A 98 -13.96 -1.76 -22.91
C LEU A 98 -12.45 -1.99 -22.88
N VAL A 99 -11.94 -2.79 -23.82
CA VAL A 99 -10.50 -3.00 -24.02
C VAL A 99 -10.09 -2.28 -25.30
N PHE A 100 -9.17 -1.32 -25.20
CA PHE A 100 -8.68 -0.57 -26.36
C PHE A 100 -7.69 -1.41 -27.18
N ALA A 101 -7.64 -1.19 -28.50
CA ALA A 101 -6.68 -1.88 -29.36
C ALA A 101 -5.27 -1.27 -29.29
N SER A 102 -5.15 0.00 -28.90
CA SER A 102 -3.88 0.71 -28.73
C SER A 102 -3.99 1.83 -27.71
N ARG A 103 -2.85 2.31 -27.21
CA ARG A 103 -2.83 3.48 -26.32
C ARG A 103 -3.28 4.76 -27.02
N ALA A 104 -2.99 4.91 -28.31
CA ALA A 104 -3.44 6.06 -29.11
C ALA A 104 -4.98 6.13 -29.19
N GLU A 105 -5.64 4.99 -29.32
CA GLU A 105 -7.11 4.90 -29.27
C GLU A 105 -7.65 5.27 -27.88
N ALA A 106 -7.02 4.75 -26.83
CA ALA A 106 -7.36 5.08 -25.45
C ALA A 106 -7.23 6.59 -25.17
N ALA A 107 -6.15 7.23 -25.65
CA ALA A 107 -5.91 8.65 -25.49
C ALA A 107 -6.98 9.49 -26.20
N LYS A 108 -7.35 9.12 -27.43
CA LYS A 108 -8.42 9.78 -28.18
C LYS A 108 -9.77 9.65 -27.45
N ALA A 109 -10.09 8.48 -26.93
CA ALA A 109 -11.32 8.23 -26.18
C ALA A 109 -11.35 9.01 -24.86
N LEU A 110 -10.23 9.05 -24.13
CA LEU A 110 -10.08 9.82 -22.91
C LEU A 110 -10.27 11.32 -23.15
N THR A 111 -9.62 11.89 -24.18
CA THR A 111 -9.78 13.30 -24.53
C THR A 111 -11.24 13.62 -24.83
N ALA A 112 -11.91 12.79 -25.63
CA ALA A 112 -13.33 12.99 -25.93
C ALA A 112 -14.22 12.88 -24.68
N GLU A 113 -13.94 11.95 -23.77
CA GLU A 113 -14.66 11.81 -22.50
C GLU A 113 -14.52 13.09 -21.65
N VAL A 114 -13.30 13.60 -21.48
CA VAL A 114 -13.01 14.81 -20.70
C VAL A 114 -13.62 16.06 -21.34
N GLU A 115 -13.50 16.22 -22.66
CA GLU A 115 -14.10 17.35 -23.42
C GLU A 115 -15.62 17.41 -23.28
N ASN A 116 -16.27 16.24 -23.17
CA ASN A 116 -17.71 16.13 -22.95
C ASN A 116 -18.12 16.28 -21.47
N GLY A 117 -17.17 16.61 -20.58
CA GLY A 117 -17.42 16.77 -19.14
C GLY A 117 -17.61 15.44 -18.41
N GLY A 118 -17.07 14.35 -18.96
CA GLY A 118 -17.01 13.04 -18.34
C GLY A 118 -16.19 13.02 -17.06
N THR A 119 -16.42 12.01 -16.23
CA THR A 119 -15.69 11.84 -14.96
C THR A 119 -14.73 10.67 -15.09
N VAL A 120 -13.45 10.92 -14.83
CA VAL A 120 -12.37 9.93 -14.97
C VAL A 120 -11.88 9.49 -13.59
N PHE A 121 -11.47 8.24 -13.51
CA PHE A 121 -10.70 7.66 -12.41
C PHE A 121 -9.56 6.79 -12.99
N PRO A 122 -8.34 6.81 -12.42
CA PRO A 122 -7.89 7.68 -11.32
C PRO A 122 -7.95 9.17 -11.65
N ASP A 123 -7.89 10.00 -10.60
CA ASP A 123 -7.80 11.45 -10.79
C ASP A 123 -6.47 11.82 -11.46
N ALA A 124 -6.52 12.83 -12.32
CA ALA A 124 -5.40 13.27 -13.15
C ALA A 124 -4.81 12.20 -14.09
N TYR A 125 -5.51 11.07 -14.31
CA TYR A 125 -5.07 10.05 -15.25
C TYR A 125 -4.92 10.60 -16.67
N THR A 126 -3.74 10.35 -17.27
CA THR A 126 -3.53 10.44 -18.71
C THR A 126 -2.85 9.18 -19.21
N VAL A 127 -2.91 8.95 -20.52
CA VAL A 127 -2.23 7.79 -21.13
C VAL A 127 -0.71 7.95 -21.07
N GLU A 128 -0.19 9.18 -21.02
CA GLU A 128 1.24 9.47 -20.89
C GLU A 128 1.74 9.34 -19.45
N GLN A 129 0.85 9.53 -18.47
CA GLN A 129 1.14 9.48 -17.04
C GLN A 129 0.11 8.58 -16.34
N PRO A 130 0.23 7.25 -16.49
CA PRO A 130 -0.71 6.33 -15.88
C PRO A 130 -0.58 6.33 -14.35
N ASN A 131 -1.70 6.13 -13.65
CA ASN A 131 -1.77 6.11 -12.18
C ASN A 131 -2.25 4.72 -11.70
N GLY A 132 -1.45 4.07 -10.86
CA GLY A 132 -1.72 2.72 -10.35
C GLY A 132 -2.55 2.72 -9.06
N ARG A 133 -3.89 2.65 -9.17
CA ARG A 133 -4.81 2.57 -8.00
C ARG A 133 -5.25 1.14 -7.66
N HIS A 134 -4.37 0.15 -7.78
CA HIS A 134 -4.71 -1.28 -7.65
C HIS A 134 -4.23 -1.94 -6.36
N HIS A 135 -3.50 -1.24 -5.49
CA HIS A 135 -2.97 -1.84 -4.27
C HIS A 135 -4.04 -1.97 -3.15
N THR A 136 -4.11 -3.13 -2.49
CA THR A 136 -5.05 -3.39 -1.36
C THR A 136 -4.96 -2.35 -0.24
N GLY A 137 -3.80 -1.70 -0.06
CA GLY A 137 -3.61 -0.64 0.93
C GLY A 137 -4.65 0.47 0.85
N TRP A 138 -5.06 0.88 -0.36
CA TRP A 138 -6.10 1.89 -0.56
C TRP A 138 -7.39 1.55 0.17
N SER A 139 -7.85 0.31 0.00
CA SER A 139 -9.09 -0.17 0.62
C SER A 139 -8.97 -0.37 2.14
N ILE A 140 -7.79 -0.76 2.64
CA ILE A 140 -7.56 -0.90 4.10
C ILE A 140 -7.63 0.46 4.78
N ILE A 141 -6.98 1.46 4.20
CA ILE A 141 -6.95 2.84 4.71
C ILE A 141 -8.34 3.44 4.65
N ALA A 142 -9.04 3.30 3.52
CA ALA A 142 -10.41 3.77 3.37
C ALA A 142 -11.32 3.16 4.46
N ALA A 143 -11.22 1.85 4.68
CA ALA A 143 -11.99 1.16 5.72
C ALA A 143 -11.64 1.63 7.15
N SER A 144 -10.36 1.88 7.42
CA SER A 144 -9.90 2.42 8.71
C SER A 144 -10.43 3.86 8.92
N GLY A 145 -10.62 4.60 7.83
CA GLY A 145 -11.32 5.89 7.79
C GLY A 145 -12.84 5.80 7.97
N GLY A 146 -13.42 4.59 8.01
CA GLY A 146 -14.86 4.36 8.13
C GLY A 146 -15.62 4.27 6.80
N ASP A 147 -14.93 4.31 5.65
CA ASP A 147 -15.57 4.04 4.36
C ASP A 147 -15.98 2.57 4.27
N GLN A 148 -17.19 2.31 3.74
CA GLN A 148 -17.55 0.96 3.29
C GLN A 148 -16.66 0.58 2.09
N VAL A 149 -16.20 -0.68 2.02
CA VAL A 149 -15.38 -1.17 0.89
C VAL A 149 -15.80 -2.55 0.37
N GLN A 150 -16.77 -3.21 1.02
CA GLN A 150 -17.23 -4.55 0.62
C GLN A 150 -18.36 -4.49 -0.42
N TYR A 151 -18.02 -4.11 -1.65
CA TYR A 151 -18.98 -3.85 -2.73
C TYR A 151 -19.27 -5.02 -3.67
N LEU A 152 -18.39 -6.03 -3.70
CA LEU A 152 -18.46 -7.11 -4.70
C LEU A 152 -19.54 -8.13 -4.35
N ARG A 153 -20.24 -8.65 -5.36
CA ARG A 153 -21.27 -9.68 -5.24
C ARG A 153 -21.15 -10.68 -6.39
N ALA A 154 -21.38 -11.96 -6.10
CA ALA A 154 -21.48 -12.95 -7.16
C ALA A 154 -22.80 -12.81 -7.93
N GLY A 155 -22.78 -13.10 -9.24
CA GLY A 155 -23.96 -13.09 -10.08
C GLY A 155 -24.98 -14.15 -9.64
N GLY A 156 -26.27 -13.80 -9.67
CA GLY A 156 -27.33 -14.71 -9.20
C GLY A 156 -27.38 -16.04 -9.96
N GLN A 157 -27.08 -16.04 -11.26
CA GLN A 157 -27.03 -17.27 -12.05
C GLN A 157 -25.85 -18.17 -11.67
N ALA A 158 -24.66 -17.58 -11.49
CA ALA A 158 -23.49 -18.34 -11.03
C ALA A 158 -23.69 -18.92 -9.63
N ARG A 159 -24.35 -18.16 -8.74
CA ARG A 159 -24.78 -18.64 -7.41
C ARG A 159 -25.74 -19.82 -7.50
N ALA A 160 -26.70 -19.79 -8.42
CA ALA A 160 -27.60 -20.92 -8.65
C ALA A 160 -26.84 -22.18 -9.09
N PHE A 161 -25.85 -22.05 -9.99
CA PHE A 161 -25.01 -23.17 -10.40
C PHE A 161 -24.09 -23.69 -9.28
N ALA A 162 -23.49 -22.78 -8.50
CA ALA A 162 -22.69 -23.16 -7.34
C ALA A 162 -23.53 -23.95 -6.32
N ARG A 163 -24.74 -23.48 -6.02
CA ARG A 163 -25.67 -24.17 -5.12
C ARG A 163 -26.11 -25.52 -5.67
N GLN A 164 -26.47 -25.58 -6.95
CA GLN A 164 -26.80 -26.85 -7.62
C GLN A 164 -25.66 -27.87 -7.49
N TRP A 165 -24.41 -27.42 -7.66
CA TRP A 165 -23.25 -28.28 -7.48
C TRP A 165 -23.09 -28.70 -6.02
N ILE A 166 -23.20 -27.79 -5.05
CA ILE A 166 -23.13 -28.13 -3.62
C ILE A 166 -24.20 -29.16 -3.27
N ASP A 167 -25.46 -28.94 -3.64
CA ASP A 167 -26.59 -29.82 -3.32
C ASP A 167 -26.40 -31.23 -3.88
N ALA A 168 -25.82 -31.34 -5.10
CA ALA A 168 -25.57 -32.62 -5.76
C ALA A 168 -24.43 -33.43 -5.12
N HIS A 169 -23.50 -32.80 -4.41
CA HIS A 169 -22.29 -33.47 -3.90
C HIS A 169 -22.19 -33.52 -2.37
N ALA A 170 -22.75 -32.53 -1.66
CA ALA A 170 -22.59 -32.40 -0.22
C ALA A 170 -23.46 -33.39 0.56
N GLY A 171 -24.56 -33.87 -0.03
CA GLY A 171 -25.50 -34.77 0.65
C GLY A 171 -26.15 -34.12 1.87
N GLY A 172 -26.41 -32.81 1.82
CA GLY A 172 -26.98 -32.02 2.93
C GLY A 172 -25.96 -31.59 4.00
N ARG A 173 -24.69 -31.98 3.88
CA ARG A 173 -23.61 -31.51 4.77
C ARG A 173 -23.23 -30.06 4.46
N LYS A 174 -22.73 -29.34 5.46
CA LYS A 174 -22.27 -27.95 5.31
C LYS A 174 -20.98 -27.90 4.46
N CYS A 175 -21.02 -27.18 3.35
CA CYS A 175 -19.89 -27.06 2.42
C CYS A 175 -18.80 -26.13 2.99
N VAL A 176 -17.57 -26.64 3.12
CA VAL A 176 -16.39 -25.86 3.49
C VAL A 176 -15.42 -25.87 2.33
N VAL A 177 -15.23 -24.71 1.70
CA VAL A 177 -14.38 -24.54 0.53
C VAL A 177 -12.98 -24.15 0.97
N MET A 178 -11.97 -24.85 0.48
CA MET A 178 -10.56 -24.62 0.77
C MET A 178 -9.84 -24.29 -0.54
N THR A 179 -9.31 -23.07 -0.64
CA THR A 179 -8.55 -22.66 -1.82
C THR A 179 -7.07 -22.75 -1.54
N LEU A 180 -6.43 -23.74 -2.17
CA LEU A 180 -4.99 -23.98 -2.05
C LEU A 180 -4.20 -22.98 -2.91
N ARG A 181 -2.96 -22.74 -2.50
CA ARG A 181 -1.95 -22.06 -3.32
C ARG A 181 -0.78 -23.00 -3.58
N GLU A 182 -0.44 -23.18 -4.85
CA GLU A 182 0.52 -24.13 -5.38
C GLU A 182 1.38 -23.48 -6.49
N ALA A 183 1.68 -22.19 -6.32
CA ALA A 183 2.34 -21.39 -7.33
C ALA A 183 3.85 -21.68 -7.38
N GLU A 184 4.43 -21.56 -8.57
CA GLU A 184 5.87 -21.73 -8.82
C GLU A 184 6.71 -20.56 -8.27
N HIS A 185 6.08 -19.40 -8.06
CA HIS A 185 6.71 -18.19 -7.55
C HIS A 185 6.15 -17.83 -6.16
N GLY A 186 6.97 -17.17 -5.33
CA GLY A 186 6.59 -16.84 -3.95
C GLY A 186 6.16 -18.08 -3.17
N VAL A 187 6.94 -19.17 -3.29
CA VAL A 187 6.61 -20.51 -2.77
C VAL A 187 6.40 -20.51 -1.26
N GLU A 188 6.97 -19.54 -0.54
CA GLU A 188 6.77 -19.33 0.89
C GLU A 188 5.32 -19.05 1.29
N ARG A 189 4.47 -18.66 0.33
CA ARG A 189 3.03 -18.44 0.53
C ARG A 189 2.17 -19.67 0.18
N ASN A 190 2.77 -20.75 -0.32
CA ASN A 190 2.01 -21.94 -0.71
C ASN A 190 1.33 -22.60 0.49
N SER A 191 0.23 -23.28 0.20
CA SER A 191 -0.45 -24.14 1.16
C SER A 191 0.48 -25.28 1.58
N ASP A 192 0.59 -25.51 2.89
CA ASP A 192 1.20 -26.72 3.40
C ASP A 192 0.23 -27.89 3.18
N LEU A 193 0.52 -28.73 2.18
CA LEU A 193 -0.39 -29.79 1.77
C LEU A 193 -0.67 -30.80 2.89
N GLN A 194 0.25 -31.02 3.83
CA GLN A 194 0.00 -31.91 4.96
C GLN A 194 -1.02 -31.29 5.92
N VAL A 195 -0.84 -30.00 6.25
CA VAL A 195 -1.76 -29.25 7.10
C VAL A 195 -3.16 -29.17 6.49
N TRP A 196 -3.26 -28.81 5.21
CA TRP A 196 -4.56 -28.66 4.54
C TRP A 196 -5.25 -30.00 4.29
N SER A 197 -4.50 -31.07 4.04
CA SER A 197 -5.05 -32.44 3.98
C SER A 197 -5.63 -32.85 5.32
N GLU A 198 -4.87 -32.67 6.41
CA GLU A 198 -5.34 -33.00 7.77
C GLU A 198 -6.59 -32.18 8.14
N PHE A 199 -6.60 -30.89 7.83
CA PHE A 199 -7.78 -30.04 8.03
C PHE A 199 -9.00 -30.57 7.26
N ALA A 200 -8.84 -30.90 5.98
CA ALA A 200 -9.91 -31.47 5.16
C ALA A 200 -10.47 -32.78 5.74
N ARG A 201 -9.60 -33.69 6.19
CA ARG A 201 -10.00 -34.98 6.78
C ARG A 201 -10.77 -34.79 8.08
N ARG A 202 -10.36 -33.84 8.92
CA ARG A 202 -11.06 -33.51 10.16
C ARG A 202 -12.43 -32.90 9.91
N LEU A 203 -12.55 -32.03 8.92
CA LEU A 203 -13.84 -31.50 8.47
C LEU A 203 -14.77 -32.63 8.03
N ASP A 204 -14.30 -33.54 7.17
CA ASP A 204 -15.08 -34.68 6.70
C ASP A 204 -15.54 -35.58 7.87
N ALA A 205 -14.63 -35.90 8.79
CA ALA A 205 -14.92 -36.68 10.00
C ALA A 205 -15.90 -35.98 10.95
N ALA A 206 -15.93 -34.65 10.97
CA ALA A 206 -16.86 -33.83 11.74
C ALA A 206 -18.21 -33.60 11.03
N GLY A 207 -18.44 -34.19 9.87
CA GLY A 207 -19.71 -34.11 9.15
C GLY A 207 -19.85 -32.90 8.22
N PHE A 208 -18.77 -32.15 7.98
CA PHE A 208 -18.73 -31.14 6.92
C PHE A 208 -18.50 -31.79 5.55
N PHE A 209 -18.72 -31.02 4.50
CA PHE A 209 -18.36 -31.38 3.13
C PHE A 209 -17.16 -30.51 2.69
N PRO A 210 -15.92 -31.01 2.84
CA PRO A 210 -14.74 -30.29 2.39
C PRO A 210 -14.63 -30.31 0.86
N VAL A 211 -14.37 -29.14 0.27
CA VAL A 211 -14.18 -28.95 -1.17
C VAL A 211 -12.87 -28.23 -1.41
N VAL A 212 -12.01 -28.78 -2.26
CA VAL A 212 -10.73 -28.18 -2.65
C VAL A 212 -10.85 -27.46 -3.98
N ILE A 213 -10.34 -26.23 -4.01
CA ILE A 213 -10.04 -25.49 -5.25
C ILE A 213 -8.54 -25.31 -5.34
N ARG A 214 -7.95 -25.79 -6.43
CA ARG A 214 -6.52 -25.67 -6.71
C ARG A 214 -6.20 -24.43 -7.53
N ASP A 215 -4.92 -24.10 -7.60
CA ASP A 215 -4.44 -23.13 -8.58
C ASP A 215 -4.75 -23.58 -10.00
N THR A 216 -5.06 -22.65 -10.89
CA THR A 216 -5.48 -22.95 -12.26
C THR A 216 -4.47 -23.84 -13.01
N GLY A 217 -3.17 -23.64 -12.77
CA GLY A 217 -2.11 -24.45 -13.38
C GLY A 217 -2.01 -25.89 -12.85
N ARG A 218 -2.66 -26.19 -11.71
CA ARG A 218 -2.69 -27.50 -11.06
C ARG A 218 -4.09 -28.14 -11.03
N ALA A 219 -5.10 -27.43 -11.51
CA ALA A 219 -6.50 -27.83 -11.38
C ALA A 219 -6.87 -29.08 -12.20
N LEU A 220 -6.06 -29.44 -13.19
CA LEU A 220 -6.24 -30.65 -14.02
C LEU A 220 -5.32 -31.80 -13.61
N ASP A 221 -4.42 -31.58 -12.65
CA ASP A 221 -3.58 -32.64 -12.10
C ASP A 221 -4.43 -33.54 -11.19
N GLY A 222 -3.94 -34.77 -10.94
CA GLY A 222 -4.53 -35.65 -9.92
C GLY A 222 -4.52 -34.99 -8.53
N PRO A 223 -5.39 -35.44 -7.60
CA PRO A 223 -5.45 -34.86 -6.26
C PRO A 223 -4.07 -34.92 -5.59
N PRO A 224 -3.67 -33.86 -4.86
CA PRO A 224 -2.43 -33.88 -4.10
C PRO A 224 -2.48 -34.97 -3.02
N GLU A 225 -1.30 -35.44 -2.62
CA GLU A 225 -1.16 -36.45 -1.57
C GLU A 225 -1.90 -36.04 -0.29
N GLY A 226 -2.73 -36.93 0.23
CA GLY A 226 -3.52 -36.70 1.44
C GLY A 226 -4.94 -36.18 1.18
N LEU A 227 -5.24 -35.69 -0.03
CA LEU A 227 -6.56 -35.19 -0.45
C LEU A 227 -7.33 -36.17 -1.34
N GLU A 228 -6.90 -37.43 -1.45
CA GLU A 228 -7.61 -38.45 -2.23
C GLU A 228 -9.02 -38.69 -1.69
N GLY A 229 -10.03 -38.58 -2.56
CA GLY A 229 -11.43 -38.74 -2.18
C GLY A 229 -12.06 -37.53 -1.49
N ILE A 230 -11.29 -36.46 -1.23
CA ILE A 230 -11.87 -35.13 -0.93
C ILE A 230 -12.38 -34.53 -2.25
N ALA A 231 -13.53 -33.87 -2.21
CA ALA A 231 -14.12 -33.30 -3.41
C ALA A 231 -13.24 -32.17 -3.96
N CYS A 232 -13.00 -32.18 -5.28
CA CYS A 232 -12.31 -31.10 -5.99
C CYS A 232 -13.29 -30.47 -6.98
N PHE A 233 -13.33 -29.14 -7.05
CA PHE A 233 -14.17 -28.42 -8.01
C PHE A 233 -13.31 -27.68 -9.05
N ALA A 234 -12.85 -28.42 -10.06
CA ALA A 234 -11.88 -27.93 -11.05
C ALA A 234 -12.45 -26.80 -11.93
N GLU A 235 -13.75 -26.83 -12.25
CA GLU A 235 -14.41 -25.80 -13.06
C GLU A 235 -14.35 -24.43 -12.40
N ALA A 236 -14.43 -24.38 -11.07
CA ALA A 236 -14.22 -23.16 -10.29
C ALA A 236 -12.77 -22.65 -10.39
N ALA A 237 -11.80 -23.42 -10.88
CA ALA A 237 -10.45 -22.93 -11.14
C ALA A 237 -10.28 -22.21 -12.48
N PHE A 238 -11.19 -22.44 -13.43
CA PHE A 238 -11.18 -21.84 -14.76
C PHE A 238 -12.28 -20.79 -14.97
N ASN A 239 -13.37 -20.87 -14.20
CA ASN A 239 -14.47 -19.91 -14.26
C ASN A 239 -14.52 -19.08 -12.97
N LEU A 240 -14.08 -17.82 -13.06
CA LEU A 240 -13.97 -16.95 -11.89
C LEU A 240 -15.33 -16.57 -11.28
N GLU A 241 -16.36 -16.39 -12.10
CA GLU A 241 -17.69 -16.05 -11.58
C GLU A 241 -18.27 -17.22 -10.78
N LEU A 242 -18.12 -18.44 -11.29
CA LEU A 242 -18.52 -19.66 -10.58
C LEU A 242 -17.71 -19.85 -9.30
N ARG A 243 -16.39 -19.57 -9.32
CA ARG A 243 -15.53 -19.59 -8.13
C ARG A 243 -16.04 -18.64 -7.05
N PHE A 244 -16.31 -17.40 -7.42
CA PHE A 244 -16.74 -16.38 -6.48
C PHE A 244 -18.14 -16.67 -5.92
N ALA A 245 -19.05 -17.17 -6.78
CA ALA A 245 -20.35 -17.67 -6.38
C ALA A 245 -20.26 -18.84 -5.40
N LEU A 246 -19.34 -19.77 -5.61
CA LEU A 246 -19.11 -20.89 -4.72
C LEU A 246 -18.67 -20.43 -3.33
N TYR A 247 -17.82 -19.40 -3.22
CA TYR A 247 -17.47 -18.83 -1.91
C TYR A 247 -18.66 -18.17 -1.20
N GLU A 248 -19.57 -17.53 -1.95
CA GLU A 248 -20.77 -16.89 -1.40
C GLU A 248 -21.86 -17.89 -1.00
N GLU A 249 -21.92 -19.06 -1.64
CA GLU A 249 -22.86 -20.14 -1.32
C GLU A 249 -22.31 -21.16 -0.31
N ALA A 250 -20.99 -21.24 -0.15
CA ALA A 250 -20.37 -22.11 0.84
C ALA A 250 -20.72 -21.67 2.27
N HIS A 251 -20.74 -22.63 3.19
CA HIS A 251 -20.95 -22.34 4.60
C HIS A 251 -19.74 -21.56 5.16
N ILE A 252 -18.52 -22.01 4.84
CA ILE A 252 -17.25 -21.36 5.18
C ILE A 252 -16.30 -21.47 3.98
N ALA A 253 -15.53 -20.43 3.71
CA ALA A 253 -14.38 -20.46 2.80
C ALA A 253 -13.05 -20.29 3.56
N ALA A 254 -12.02 -21.05 3.22
CA ALA A 254 -10.73 -21.06 3.89
C ALA A 254 -9.59 -20.80 2.91
N PHE A 255 -8.67 -19.92 3.29
CA PHE A 255 -7.64 -19.39 2.41
C PHE A 255 -6.28 -19.25 3.10
N VAL A 256 -5.21 -19.49 2.34
CA VAL A 256 -3.89 -18.88 2.57
C VAL A 256 -3.76 -17.55 1.83
N SER A 257 -2.58 -16.90 1.87
CA SER A 257 -2.31 -15.69 1.08
C SER A 257 -2.27 -15.97 -0.43
N ASN A 258 -3.43 -15.81 -1.07
CA ASN A 258 -3.62 -15.98 -2.50
C ASN A 258 -4.55 -14.90 -3.07
N GLY A 259 -4.55 -14.75 -4.39
CA GLY A 259 -5.40 -13.78 -5.08
C GLY A 259 -6.91 -14.01 -4.89
N PRO A 260 -7.43 -15.24 -4.98
CA PRO A 260 -8.86 -15.51 -4.77
C PRO A 260 -9.43 -14.99 -3.44
N ALA A 261 -8.64 -15.06 -2.35
CA ALA A 261 -9.04 -14.53 -1.05
C ALA A 261 -9.37 -13.03 -1.09
N GLN A 262 -8.67 -12.26 -1.94
CA GLN A 262 -8.86 -10.81 -2.08
C GLN A 262 -10.27 -10.45 -2.57
N LEU A 263 -10.89 -11.28 -3.42
CA LEU A 263 -12.28 -11.07 -3.83
C LEU A 263 -13.24 -11.16 -2.64
N CYS A 264 -12.97 -12.10 -1.74
CA CYS A 264 -13.77 -12.34 -0.54
C CYS A 264 -13.61 -11.23 0.50
N PHE A 265 -12.46 -10.53 0.53
CA PHE A 265 -12.28 -9.35 1.38
C PHE A 265 -13.31 -8.27 1.07
N TYR A 266 -13.75 -8.18 -0.19
CA TYR A 266 -14.70 -7.17 -0.65
C TYR A 266 -16.13 -7.69 -0.83
N ASN A 267 -16.44 -8.88 -0.29
CA ASN A 267 -17.79 -9.44 -0.29
C ASN A 267 -18.24 -9.71 1.16
N PRO A 268 -19.23 -8.99 1.68
CA PRO A 268 -19.69 -9.17 3.05
C PRO A 268 -20.49 -10.46 3.25
N ASN A 269 -20.91 -11.12 2.15
CA ASN A 269 -21.71 -12.35 2.22
C ASN A 269 -20.86 -13.61 2.35
N VAL A 270 -19.53 -13.51 2.25
CA VAL A 270 -18.63 -14.64 2.38
C VAL A 270 -18.16 -14.76 3.83
N ASN A 271 -18.52 -15.86 4.48
CA ASN A 271 -17.93 -16.25 5.77
C ASN A 271 -16.59 -16.92 5.48
N TYR A 272 -15.50 -16.41 6.05
CA TYR A 272 -14.19 -16.96 5.74
C TYR A 272 -13.22 -17.03 6.90
N ILE A 273 -12.26 -17.93 6.73
CA ILE A 273 -11.03 -18.03 7.50
C ILE A 273 -9.87 -17.71 6.55
N TYR A 274 -9.14 -16.66 6.85
CA TYR A 274 -7.95 -16.26 6.10
C TYR A 274 -6.73 -16.39 7.00
N MET A 275 -5.75 -17.18 6.56
CA MET A 275 -4.49 -17.39 7.26
C MET A 275 -3.35 -16.80 6.42
N PRO A 276 -2.86 -15.58 6.76
CA PRO A 276 -1.69 -15.02 6.10
C PRO A 276 -0.53 -16.01 6.07
N SER A 277 0.22 -16.04 4.97
CA SER A 277 1.30 -17.00 4.74
C SER A 277 2.50 -16.33 4.07
N GLY A 278 3.69 -16.91 4.25
CA GLY A 278 4.91 -16.38 3.68
C GLY A 278 5.28 -14.99 4.18
N ASP A 279 5.73 -14.13 3.27
CA ASP A 279 6.10 -12.74 3.58
C ASP A 279 4.93 -11.86 4.08
N TRP A 280 3.68 -12.28 3.88
CA TRP A 280 2.49 -11.65 4.46
C TRP A 280 2.25 -11.98 5.93
N GLN A 281 2.96 -12.97 6.51
CA GLN A 281 3.04 -13.12 7.96
C GLN A 281 3.98 -12.11 8.61
N SER A 282 4.81 -11.41 7.83
CA SER A 282 5.68 -10.38 8.38
C SER A 282 4.92 -9.06 8.52
N GLY A 283 5.06 -8.38 9.66
CA GLY A 283 4.46 -7.05 9.86
C GLY A 283 5.03 -5.96 8.94
N ALA A 284 6.15 -6.21 8.24
CA ALA A 284 6.81 -5.22 7.39
C ALA A 284 5.98 -4.79 6.17
N LYS A 285 5.25 -5.72 5.53
CA LYS A 285 4.39 -5.39 4.38
C LYS A 285 3.16 -4.59 4.78
N TRP A 286 2.58 -4.91 5.93
CA TRP A 286 1.39 -4.28 6.46
C TRP A 286 1.66 -2.85 6.98
N ARG A 287 2.89 -2.58 7.43
CA ARG A 287 3.31 -1.20 7.80
C ARG A 287 3.13 -0.21 6.64
N ARG A 288 3.41 -0.61 5.40
CA ARG A 288 3.17 0.21 4.19
C ARG A 288 1.69 0.59 4.00
N THR A 289 0.77 -0.20 4.53
CA THR A 289 -0.68 0.03 4.39
C THR A 289 -1.32 0.59 5.66
N GLY A 290 -0.51 0.97 6.65
CA GLY A 290 -1.00 1.46 7.94
C GLY A 290 -1.66 0.40 8.81
N PHE A 291 -1.57 -0.87 8.42
CA PHE A 291 -2.27 -1.98 9.06
C PHE A 291 -1.45 -2.60 10.18
N GLU A 292 -2.09 -2.82 11.33
CA GLU A 292 -1.47 -3.49 12.47
C GLU A 292 -1.44 -5.01 12.27
N HIS A 293 -0.23 -5.56 12.24
CA HIS A 293 -0.04 -7.00 12.23
C HIS A 293 -0.68 -7.65 13.46
N GLY A 294 -1.46 -8.72 13.27
CA GLY A 294 -2.12 -9.44 14.35
C GLY A 294 -3.61 -9.13 14.51
N ARG A 295 -4.14 -8.13 13.78
CA ARG A 295 -5.59 -7.80 13.78
C ARG A 295 -6.23 -8.18 12.45
N ALA A 296 -7.56 -8.17 12.38
CA ALA A 296 -8.27 -8.21 11.11
C ALA A 296 -8.37 -6.78 10.52
N PRO A 297 -8.35 -6.60 9.19
CA PRO A 297 -8.58 -5.28 8.58
C PRO A 297 -9.93 -4.70 9.00
N ALA A 298 -10.03 -3.36 9.04
CA ALA A 298 -11.26 -2.67 9.46
C ALA A 298 -12.49 -3.01 8.60
N PHE A 299 -12.29 -3.47 7.35
CA PHE A 299 -13.38 -3.94 6.50
C PHE A 299 -13.88 -5.35 6.83
N ALA A 300 -13.14 -6.13 7.60
CA ALA A 300 -13.47 -7.52 7.87
C ALA A 300 -14.69 -7.60 8.79
N GLY A 301 -15.75 -8.25 8.30
CA GLY A 301 -16.95 -8.48 9.08
C GLY A 301 -16.75 -9.47 10.23
N GLU A 302 -17.78 -9.61 11.07
CA GLU A 302 -17.76 -10.49 12.24
C GLU A 302 -17.48 -11.98 11.93
N ASN A 303 -17.76 -12.42 10.70
CA ASN A 303 -17.60 -13.81 10.23
C ASN A 303 -16.38 -13.97 9.30
N GLN A 304 -15.49 -12.98 9.28
CA GLN A 304 -14.34 -12.91 8.38
C GLN A 304 -13.06 -12.91 9.21
N LEU A 305 -12.60 -14.11 9.53
CA LEU A 305 -11.56 -14.37 10.51
C LEU A 305 -10.17 -14.27 9.87
N TRP A 306 -9.26 -13.56 10.55
CA TRP A 306 -7.85 -13.45 10.16
C TRP A 306 -6.97 -14.11 11.20
N LEU A 307 -6.29 -15.20 10.83
CA LEU A 307 -5.50 -16.05 11.72
C LEU A 307 -4.01 -15.87 11.44
N TRP A 308 -3.31 -15.16 12.32
CA TRP A 308 -1.90 -14.77 12.14
C TRP A 308 -0.87 -15.84 12.49
N ASN A 309 -1.32 -17.05 12.76
CA ASN A 309 -0.47 -18.18 13.10
C ASN A 309 0.19 -18.77 11.83
N ARG A 310 1.23 -19.57 12.03
CA ARG A 310 1.69 -20.48 10.98
C ARG A 310 0.58 -21.46 10.62
N GLN A 311 0.65 -22.01 9.42
CA GLN A 311 -0.29 -23.01 8.94
C GLN A 311 -0.33 -24.19 9.92
N ASP A 312 -1.51 -24.44 10.48
CA ASP A 312 -1.73 -25.44 11.53
C ASP A 312 -3.17 -25.96 11.44
N ALA A 313 -3.31 -27.30 11.37
CA ALA A 313 -4.60 -27.94 11.15
C ALA A 313 -5.51 -27.86 12.38
N ASP A 314 -4.96 -27.85 13.60
CA ASP A 314 -5.74 -27.72 14.82
C ASP A 314 -6.33 -26.32 14.93
N ILE A 315 -5.58 -25.29 14.54
CA ILE A 315 -6.03 -23.90 14.56
C ILE A 315 -7.10 -23.67 13.50
N LEU A 316 -6.89 -24.13 12.26
CA LEU A 316 -7.89 -24.04 11.19
C LEU A 316 -9.19 -24.76 11.56
N PHE A 317 -9.08 -25.98 12.09
CA PHE A 317 -10.23 -26.78 12.48
C PHE A 317 -11.02 -26.15 13.63
N ARG A 318 -10.34 -25.67 14.68
CA ARG A 318 -10.99 -24.94 15.78
C ARG A 318 -11.71 -23.69 15.29
N ALA A 319 -11.06 -22.89 14.44
CA ALA A 319 -11.68 -21.69 13.87
C ALA A 319 -12.92 -22.02 13.02
N ALA A 320 -12.91 -23.14 12.28
CA ALA A 320 -14.06 -23.60 11.51
C ALA A 320 -15.24 -24.00 12.42
N LEU A 321 -14.99 -24.72 13.51
CA LEU A 321 -16.03 -25.09 14.48
C LEU A 321 -16.59 -23.87 15.21
N ASP A 322 -15.73 -22.95 15.63
CA ASP A 322 -16.14 -21.72 16.31
C ASP A 322 -17.00 -20.84 15.40
N LEU A 323 -16.60 -20.72 14.11
CA LEU A 323 -17.36 -19.98 13.11
C LEU A 323 -18.69 -20.67 12.79
N ASP A 324 -18.72 -21.99 12.67
CA ASP A 324 -19.97 -22.75 12.46
C ASP A 324 -20.95 -22.52 13.63
N ALA A 325 -20.49 -22.71 14.87
CA ALA A 325 -21.31 -22.48 16.06
C ALA A 325 -21.85 -21.04 16.12
N LYS A 326 -21.03 -20.06 15.72
CA LYS A 326 -21.45 -18.66 15.62
C LYS A 326 -22.55 -18.47 14.57
N LEU A 327 -22.38 -19.04 13.39
CA LEU A 327 -23.37 -18.96 12.29
C LEU A 327 -24.71 -19.62 12.66
N GLU A 328 -24.69 -20.74 13.38
CA GLU A 328 -25.91 -21.41 13.86
C GLU A 328 -26.64 -20.64 14.95
N SER A 329 -25.91 -19.98 15.85
CA SER A 329 -26.50 -19.27 16.99
C SER A 329 -27.34 -18.05 16.61
N GLY A 330 -27.22 -17.55 15.38
CA GLY A 330 -27.92 -16.34 14.93
C GLY A 330 -27.48 -15.06 15.64
N VAL A 331 -26.41 -15.09 16.46
CA VAL A 331 -25.77 -13.90 17.04
C VAL A 331 -24.97 -13.21 15.94
N CYS A 332 -25.69 -12.64 14.98
CA CYS A 332 -25.17 -11.81 13.92
C CYS A 332 -26.24 -10.76 13.62
N ASN A 333 -26.12 -9.59 14.23
CA ASN A 333 -26.94 -8.43 13.88
C ASN A 333 -26.04 -7.46 13.10
N PRO A 334 -26.11 -7.41 11.75
CA PRO A 334 -25.10 -6.73 10.94
C PRO A 334 -25.08 -5.19 11.04
N ALA A 335 -25.96 -4.57 11.84
CA ALA A 335 -26.30 -3.16 11.66
C ALA A 335 -26.36 -2.27 12.91
N SER A 336 -26.22 -2.79 14.14
CA SER A 336 -26.64 -2.01 15.33
C SER A 336 -25.58 -1.68 16.39
N SER A 337 -24.37 -2.26 16.35
CA SER A 337 -23.34 -2.00 17.37
C SER A 337 -22.18 -1.09 16.92
N ALA A 338 -22.08 -0.78 15.63
CA ALA A 338 -20.92 -0.10 15.06
C ALA A 338 -20.82 1.41 15.42
N GLY A 339 -21.93 2.08 15.73
CA GLY A 339 -22.00 3.55 15.63
C GLY A 339 -21.09 4.37 16.56
N ASN A 340 -20.87 3.93 17.81
CA ASN A 340 -20.11 4.73 18.80
C ASN A 340 -18.72 4.16 19.13
N ALA A 341 -18.58 2.83 19.21
CA ALA A 341 -17.27 2.19 19.41
C ALA A 341 -16.40 2.25 18.14
N ALA A 342 -16.99 2.15 16.94
CA ALA A 342 -16.23 2.28 15.69
C ALA A 342 -15.78 3.73 15.41
N ARG A 343 -16.44 4.73 16.00
CA ARG A 343 -16.06 6.14 15.80
C ARG A 343 -14.80 6.52 16.57
N THR A 344 -14.70 6.12 17.84
CA THR A 344 -13.47 6.32 18.63
C THR A 344 -12.36 5.35 18.21
N ARG A 345 -12.70 4.11 17.84
CA ARG A 345 -11.74 3.15 17.28
C ARG A 345 -11.22 3.60 15.91
N GLY A 346 -12.08 4.18 15.07
CA GLY A 346 -11.71 4.74 13.77
C GLY A 346 -10.73 5.91 13.89
N ILE A 347 -10.87 6.78 14.90
CA ILE A 347 -9.91 7.86 15.14
C ILE A 347 -8.52 7.31 15.49
N CYS A 348 -8.42 6.36 16.43
CA CYS A 348 -7.12 5.75 16.77
C CYS A 348 -6.53 4.99 15.57
N GLU A 349 -7.35 4.24 14.84
CA GLU A 349 -6.90 3.50 13.64
C GLU A 349 -6.43 4.45 12.52
N GLN A 350 -7.08 5.61 12.34
CA GLN A 350 -6.65 6.64 11.39
C GLN A 350 -5.30 7.25 11.76
N ILE A 351 -5.10 7.62 13.04
CA ILE A 351 -3.81 8.15 13.54
C ILE A 351 -2.72 7.12 13.31
N GLU A 352 -2.92 5.91 13.84
CA GLU A 352 -1.91 4.86 13.74
C GLU A 352 -1.63 4.47 12.27
N ALA A 353 -2.64 4.47 11.40
CA ALA A 353 -2.43 4.20 9.98
C ALA A 353 -1.59 5.29 9.33
N PHE A 354 -1.95 6.56 9.52
CA PHE A 354 -1.19 7.69 8.99
C PHE A 354 0.26 7.68 9.49
N GLU A 355 0.47 7.50 10.80
CA GLU A 355 1.80 7.47 11.40
C GLU A 355 2.64 6.30 10.86
N ARG A 356 2.09 5.08 10.81
CA ARG A 356 2.80 3.90 10.28
C ARG A 356 3.19 4.04 8.82
N ILE A 357 2.33 4.62 7.99
CA ILE A 357 2.61 4.84 6.57
C ILE A 357 3.66 5.92 6.39
N TYR A 358 3.59 6.99 7.19
CA TYR A 358 4.60 8.05 7.19
C TYR A 358 5.97 7.48 7.56
N ASP A 359 6.06 6.75 8.67
CA ASP A 359 7.32 6.19 9.18
C ASP A 359 7.92 5.21 8.17
N TRP A 360 7.09 4.37 7.54
CA TRP A 360 7.52 3.45 6.48
C TRP A 360 8.10 4.20 5.27
N ASN A 361 7.46 5.29 4.83
CA ASN A 361 7.91 6.09 3.70
C ASN A 361 9.17 6.88 4.03
N SER A 362 9.24 7.46 5.23
CA SER A 362 10.37 8.24 5.71
C SER A 362 11.65 7.40 5.75
N ALA A 363 11.55 6.15 6.25
CA ALA A 363 12.66 5.19 6.25
C ALA A 363 13.15 4.78 4.85
N ARG A 364 12.33 5.04 3.81
CA ARG A 364 12.64 4.75 2.40
C ARG A 364 12.73 6.02 1.56
N HIS A 365 12.92 7.17 2.18
CA HIS A 365 13.09 8.45 1.49
C HIS A 365 12.01 8.80 0.44
N PHE A 366 10.77 8.32 0.66
CA PHE A 366 9.62 8.54 -0.23
C PHE A 366 9.91 8.15 -1.70
N ASP A 367 10.45 6.94 -1.90
CA ASP A 367 10.89 6.44 -3.21
C ASP A 367 9.78 6.28 -4.27
N LYS A 368 8.51 6.16 -3.88
CA LYS A 368 7.41 5.77 -4.78
C LYS A 368 6.26 6.80 -4.78
N PRO A 369 5.86 7.33 -5.95
CA PRO A 369 4.74 8.27 -6.06
C PRO A 369 3.43 7.74 -5.46
N ASP A 370 3.09 6.47 -5.70
CA ASP A 370 1.86 5.87 -5.16
C ASP A 370 1.85 5.86 -3.62
N ASP A 371 3.01 5.77 -2.97
CA ASP A 371 3.09 5.76 -1.51
C ASP A 371 2.94 7.16 -0.92
N ILE A 372 3.39 8.20 -1.64
CA ILE A 372 3.13 9.61 -1.32
C ILE A 372 1.63 9.87 -1.44
N GLU A 373 1.01 9.46 -2.55
CA GLU A 373 -0.43 9.63 -2.78
C GLU A 373 -1.26 8.89 -1.72
N LEU A 374 -0.81 7.69 -1.32
CA LEU A 374 -1.45 6.90 -0.26
C LEU A 374 -1.41 7.63 1.09
N LEU A 375 -0.25 8.22 1.40
CA LEU A 375 -0.05 8.98 2.63
C LEU A 375 -0.86 10.28 2.64
N GLU A 376 -0.96 10.99 1.50
CA GLU A 376 -1.82 12.16 1.34
C GLU A 376 -3.28 11.80 1.61
N TYR A 377 -3.73 10.69 1.01
CA TYR A 377 -5.07 10.20 1.23
C TYR A 377 -5.32 9.81 2.70
N CYS A 378 -4.34 9.23 3.40
CA CYS A 378 -4.45 8.95 4.84
C CYS A 378 -4.59 10.23 5.65
N PHE A 379 -3.79 11.25 5.33
CA PHE A 379 -3.84 12.55 6.01
C PHE A 379 -5.22 13.19 5.84
N ASP A 380 -5.76 13.20 4.62
CA ASP A 380 -7.08 13.76 4.31
C ASP A 380 -8.24 13.05 5.03
N LEU A 381 -8.03 11.79 5.45
CA LEU A 381 -9.00 11.04 6.24
C LEU A 381 -8.98 11.36 7.73
N LEU A 382 -7.90 11.97 8.24
CA LEU A 382 -7.83 12.37 9.66
C LEU A 382 -8.93 13.38 9.99
N ALA A 383 -9.45 13.34 11.21
CA ALA A 383 -10.36 14.38 11.70
C ALA A 383 -9.68 15.78 11.63
N PRO A 384 -10.42 16.87 11.37
CA PRO A 384 -9.83 18.21 11.23
C PRO A 384 -8.94 18.61 12.42
N GLU A 385 -9.35 18.26 13.65
CA GLU A 385 -8.58 18.56 14.86
C GLU A 385 -7.24 17.82 14.90
N LEU A 386 -7.13 16.67 14.24
CA LEU A 386 -5.91 15.89 14.12
C LEU A 386 -5.05 16.35 12.95
N GLN A 387 -5.65 16.82 11.85
CA GLN A 387 -4.92 17.51 10.80
C GLN A 387 -4.27 18.80 11.31
N ASP A 388 -4.89 19.41 12.33
CA ASP A 388 -4.38 20.59 13.01
C ASP A 388 -3.29 20.31 14.06
N ASP A 389 -3.07 19.03 14.45
CA ASP A 389 -1.97 18.63 15.33
C ASP A 389 -0.62 19.00 14.67
N PRO A 390 0.26 19.76 15.36
CA PRO A 390 1.55 20.19 14.83
C PRO A 390 2.38 19.06 14.22
N ARG A 391 2.34 17.86 14.82
CA ARG A 391 3.11 16.71 14.37
C ARG A 391 2.61 16.20 13.04
N HIS A 392 1.29 16.08 12.89
CA HIS A 392 0.69 15.68 11.63
C HIS A 392 0.89 16.75 10.55
N ARG A 393 0.82 18.04 10.89
CA ARG A 393 1.16 19.12 9.95
C ARG A 393 2.61 19.08 9.49
N LEU A 394 3.57 18.81 10.39
CA LEU A 394 4.98 18.62 10.02
C LEU A 394 5.18 17.40 9.10
N ARG A 395 4.46 16.30 9.37
CA ARG A 395 4.47 15.08 8.51
C ARG A 395 3.92 15.41 7.14
N HIS A 396 2.83 16.18 7.09
CA HIS A 396 2.23 16.65 5.85
C HIS A 396 3.18 17.58 5.08
N ALA A 397 3.81 18.56 5.73
CA ALA A 397 4.80 19.43 5.08
C ALA A 397 5.96 18.62 4.48
N SER A 398 6.51 17.65 5.23
CA SER A 398 7.57 16.76 4.71
C SER A 398 7.09 15.98 3.49
N MET A 399 5.88 15.43 3.52
CA MET A 399 5.28 14.75 2.37
C MET A 399 5.11 15.67 1.16
N LEU A 400 4.62 16.90 1.35
CA LEU A 400 4.42 17.87 0.26
C LEU A 400 5.73 18.27 -0.41
N PHE A 401 6.83 18.38 0.34
CA PHE A 401 8.15 18.53 -0.25
C PHE A 401 8.46 17.37 -1.20
N HIS A 402 8.30 16.12 -0.76
CA HIS A 402 8.54 14.95 -1.60
C HIS A 402 7.61 14.90 -2.82
N ALA A 403 6.36 15.36 -2.67
CA ALA A 403 5.38 15.56 -3.75
C ALA A 403 5.70 16.75 -4.67
N ARG A 404 6.79 17.51 -4.41
CA ARG A 404 7.19 18.75 -5.11
C ARG A 404 6.18 19.89 -5.00
N ARG A 405 5.31 19.88 -3.99
CA ARG A 405 4.33 20.94 -3.70
C ARG A 405 4.93 21.94 -2.71
N ILE A 406 6.02 22.59 -3.12
CA ILE A 406 6.86 23.40 -2.23
C ILE A 406 6.07 24.52 -1.56
N GLU A 407 5.25 25.27 -2.31
CA GLU A 407 4.45 26.38 -1.76
C GLU A 407 3.52 25.90 -0.63
N GLN A 408 2.79 24.80 -0.86
CA GLN A 408 1.90 24.22 0.15
C GLN A 408 2.68 23.68 1.37
N ALA A 409 3.87 23.12 1.13
CA ALA A 409 4.73 22.66 2.21
C ALA A 409 5.18 23.83 3.10
N MET A 410 5.53 24.97 2.49
CA MET A 410 5.91 26.19 3.20
C MET A 410 4.73 26.78 3.98
N ASP A 411 3.55 26.86 3.38
CA ASP A 411 2.33 27.37 4.03
C ASP A 411 1.98 26.60 5.32
N LEU A 412 2.20 25.28 5.33
CA LEU A 412 1.98 24.46 6.52
C LEU A 412 3.10 24.60 7.55
N PHE A 413 4.31 24.89 7.10
CA PHE A 413 5.50 24.78 7.91
C PHE A 413 5.91 26.09 8.59
N GLU A 414 5.89 27.22 7.89
CA GLU A 414 6.27 28.53 8.43
C GLU A 414 5.54 28.89 9.75
N PRO A 415 4.22 28.65 9.89
CA PRO A 415 3.51 28.95 11.14
C PRO A 415 3.99 28.12 12.35
N LEU A 416 4.49 26.91 12.10
CA LEU A 416 4.99 25.98 13.13
C LEU A 416 6.39 26.36 13.62
N ILE A 417 7.11 27.13 12.80
CA ILE A 417 8.39 27.72 13.17
C ILE A 417 8.23 29.00 13.94
N ASN A 418 7.41 29.92 13.42
CA ASN A 418 7.33 31.28 13.94
C ASN A 418 6.68 31.35 15.33
N GLY A 419 6.17 30.22 15.84
CA GLY A 419 5.49 30.14 17.13
C GLY A 419 4.06 30.70 17.08
N ASP A 420 3.58 31.06 15.88
CA ASP A 420 2.28 31.67 15.64
C ASP A 420 1.11 30.75 16.01
N THR A 421 1.36 29.44 16.12
CA THR A 421 0.35 28.44 16.49
C THR A 421 0.14 28.29 17.99
N GLY A 422 1.00 28.90 18.85
CA GLY A 422 0.94 28.73 20.31
C GLY A 422 1.13 27.29 20.81
N MET A 423 1.49 26.37 19.91
CA MET A 423 1.70 24.95 20.18
C MET A 423 3.20 24.65 20.11
N GLU A 424 3.83 24.64 21.28
CA GLU A 424 5.22 24.24 21.45
C GLU A 424 5.33 22.70 21.24
N ILE A 425 6.30 22.26 20.42
CA ILE A 425 6.56 20.83 20.20
C ILE A 425 7.07 20.26 21.53
N SER A 426 6.27 19.41 22.18
CA SER A 426 6.58 18.87 23.50
C SER A 426 7.69 17.81 23.42
N LEU A 427 8.73 17.99 24.23
CA LEU A 427 9.90 17.09 24.33
C LEU A 427 9.58 15.67 24.84
N ARG A 428 8.33 15.36 25.18
CA ARG A 428 8.00 14.10 25.86
C ARG A 428 7.82 12.90 24.92
N ASP A 429 7.54 13.08 23.64
CA ASP A 429 6.98 11.99 22.79
C ASP A 429 7.75 11.68 21.47
N ARG A 430 9.05 11.99 21.35
CA ARG A 430 9.87 11.78 20.12
C ARG A 430 9.51 12.65 18.91
N ASP A 431 8.66 13.65 19.06
CA ASP A 431 8.20 14.54 17.97
C ASP A 431 9.34 15.22 17.19
N HIS A 432 10.51 15.38 17.81
CA HIS A 432 11.70 15.92 17.18
C HIS A 432 12.26 15.05 16.05
N GLU A 433 11.92 13.75 15.99
CA GLU A 433 12.37 12.81 14.94
C GLU A 433 11.95 13.27 13.54
N ILE A 434 10.95 14.15 13.42
CA ILE A 434 10.47 14.69 12.14
C ILE A 434 11.36 15.74 11.48
N PHE A 435 12.17 16.44 12.27
CA PHE A 435 13.00 17.52 11.76
C PHE A 435 14.07 17.01 10.78
N ILE A 436 14.55 15.77 10.96
CA ILE A 436 15.54 15.18 10.05
C ILE A 436 14.93 14.91 8.67
N PRO A 437 13.83 14.14 8.52
CA PRO A 437 13.18 13.94 7.22
C PRO A 437 12.78 15.25 6.54
N LEU A 438 12.27 16.23 7.31
CA LEU A 438 11.87 17.51 6.77
C LEU A 438 13.07 18.35 6.27
N GLY A 439 14.13 18.44 7.06
CA GLY A 439 15.38 19.10 6.66
C GLY A 439 15.99 18.47 5.42
N CYS A 440 16.01 17.13 5.34
CA CYS A 440 16.48 16.41 4.15
C CYS A 440 15.62 16.70 2.91
N ALA A 441 14.30 16.83 3.09
CA ALA A 441 13.40 17.20 2.00
C ALA A 441 13.67 18.64 1.54
N ALA A 442 13.80 19.58 2.48
CA ALA A 442 14.13 20.98 2.21
C ALA A 442 15.47 21.14 1.47
N GLU A 443 16.52 20.42 1.89
CA GLU A 443 17.82 20.34 1.20
C GLU A 443 17.66 19.97 -0.28
N ARG A 444 16.88 18.93 -0.56
CA ARG A 444 16.65 18.42 -1.93
C ARG A 444 16.01 19.46 -2.84
N PHE A 445 15.24 20.38 -2.27
CA PHE A 445 14.56 21.47 -3.00
C PHE A 445 15.24 22.83 -2.79
N SER A 446 16.50 22.83 -2.35
CA SER A 446 17.33 24.02 -2.17
C SER A 446 16.76 25.06 -1.19
N GLN A 447 15.87 24.65 -0.29
CA GLN A 447 15.36 25.49 0.80
C GLN A 447 16.35 25.40 1.96
N TYR A 448 17.53 26.00 1.80
CA TYR A 448 18.65 25.80 2.72
C TYR A 448 18.44 26.45 4.10
N ASP A 449 17.84 27.65 4.15
CA ASP A 449 17.56 28.33 5.42
C ASP A 449 16.59 27.51 6.29
N LEU A 450 15.58 26.96 5.64
CA LEU A 450 14.64 26.01 6.22
C LEU A 450 15.34 24.73 6.73
N ALA A 451 16.21 24.13 5.91
CA ALA A 451 16.93 22.93 6.31
C ALA A 451 17.83 23.20 7.53
N ILE A 452 18.54 24.33 7.53
CA ILE A 452 19.34 24.80 8.66
C ILE A 452 18.48 24.89 9.92
N GLU A 453 17.34 25.58 9.83
CA GLU A 453 16.45 25.78 10.98
C GLU A 453 15.89 24.46 11.52
N CYS A 454 15.55 23.50 10.65
CA CYS A 454 15.10 22.17 11.09
C CYS A 454 16.17 21.48 11.96
N TYR A 455 17.43 21.48 11.52
CA TYR A 455 18.50 20.84 12.27
C TYR A 455 18.93 21.64 13.50
N GLU A 456 18.97 22.97 13.42
CA GLU A 456 19.27 23.85 14.55
C GLU A 456 18.23 23.69 15.67
N ARG A 457 16.93 23.63 15.35
CA ARG A 457 15.89 23.37 16.36
C ARG A 457 16.07 22.01 17.01
N LEU A 458 16.34 20.97 16.22
CA LEU A 458 16.59 19.63 16.74
C LEU A 458 17.76 19.60 17.74
N ILE A 459 18.86 20.25 17.40
CA ILE A 459 20.04 20.36 18.28
C ILE A 459 19.73 21.26 19.49
N GLY A 460 19.00 22.36 19.29
CA GLY A 460 18.56 23.27 20.35
C GLY A 460 17.66 22.62 21.39
N TYR A 461 16.94 21.55 21.01
CA TYR A 461 16.21 20.68 21.93
C TYR A 461 17.10 19.73 22.74
N GLY A 462 18.43 19.77 22.57
CA GLY A 462 19.39 18.91 23.25
C GLY A 462 19.44 17.48 22.71
N ILE A 463 18.99 17.26 21.47
CA ILE A 463 19.04 15.94 20.83
C ILE A 463 20.39 15.74 20.16
N ASP A 464 21.20 14.85 20.73
CA ASP A 464 22.50 14.44 20.20
C ASP A 464 22.34 13.56 18.95
N SER A 465 22.09 14.20 17.80
CA SER A 465 21.94 13.52 16.50
C SER A 465 23.14 13.78 15.59
N ALA A 466 24.00 12.76 15.48
CA ALA A 466 25.12 12.80 14.54
C ALA A 466 24.67 12.99 13.08
N MET A 467 23.51 12.45 12.71
CA MET A 467 22.94 12.66 11.37
C MET A 467 22.58 14.13 11.15
N ALA A 468 21.91 14.77 12.12
CA ALA A 468 21.50 16.16 12.01
C ALA A 468 22.69 17.12 11.96
N LEU A 469 23.71 16.90 12.80
CA LEU A 469 24.94 17.68 12.79
C LEU A 469 25.69 17.56 11.46
N PHE A 470 25.78 16.35 10.90
CA PHE A 470 26.45 16.13 9.62
C PHE A 470 25.69 16.81 8.47
N ARG A 471 24.37 16.70 8.46
CA ARG A 471 23.50 17.37 7.49
C ARG A 471 23.62 18.90 7.60
N LEU A 472 23.48 19.45 8.80
CA LEU A 472 23.62 20.87 9.08
C LEU A 472 24.98 21.41 8.64
N ALA A 473 26.08 20.72 8.96
CA ALA A 473 27.42 21.08 8.50
C ALA A 473 27.52 21.14 6.97
N THR A 474 26.91 20.16 6.31
CA THR A 474 26.88 20.10 4.84
C THR A 474 26.09 21.28 4.26
N VAL A 475 24.93 21.61 4.83
CA VAL A 475 24.11 22.74 4.37
C VAL A 475 24.82 24.07 4.60
N TYR A 476 25.41 24.30 5.77
CA TYR A 476 26.24 25.48 6.02
C TYR A 476 27.41 25.59 5.03
N LYS A 477 28.07 24.48 4.71
CA LYS A 477 29.13 24.46 3.69
C LYS A 477 28.60 24.81 2.29
N LEU A 478 27.37 24.43 1.96
CA LEU A 478 26.74 24.77 0.68
C LEU A 478 26.35 26.26 0.62
N THR A 479 25.88 26.83 1.73
CA THR A 479 25.48 28.24 1.83
C THR A 479 26.65 29.19 2.13
N GLY A 480 27.87 28.67 2.32
CA GLY A 480 29.08 29.46 2.55
C GLY A 480 29.32 29.87 4.00
N ARG A 481 28.52 29.36 4.94
CA ARG A 481 28.69 29.54 6.39
C ARG A 481 29.77 28.60 6.94
N PHE A 482 31.01 28.81 6.52
CA PHE A 482 32.09 27.84 6.76
C PHE A 482 32.47 27.66 8.23
N ASP A 483 32.44 28.72 9.03
CA ASP A 483 32.77 28.63 10.46
C ASP A 483 31.72 27.81 11.23
N ASP A 484 30.43 28.00 10.91
CA ASP A 484 29.34 27.22 11.50
C ASP A 484 29.43 25.74 11.08
N ALA A 485 29.79 25.47 9.82
CA ALA A 485 30.03 24.11 9.33
C ALA A 485 31.18 23.43 10.10
N ALA A 486 32.29 24.15 10.34
CA ALA A 486 33.41 23.64 11.12
C ALA A 486 33.01 23.36 12.58
N GLY A 487 32.19 24.22 13.17
CA GLY A 487 31.58 24.01 14.49
C GLY A 487 30.82 22.68 14.57
N CYS A 488 29.93 22.42 13.60
CA CYS A 488 29.16 21.18 13.54
C CYS A 488 30.05 19.93 13.36
N PHE A 489 31.07 20.00 12.49
CA PHE A 489 32.02 18.90 12.34
C PHE A 489 32.86 18.64 13.58
N ASN A 490 33.23 19.68 14.32
CA ASN A 490 33.93 19.51 15.60
C ASN A 490 33.02 18.82 16.64
N MET A 491 31.75 19.20 16.74
CA MET A 491 30.79 18.52 17.61
C MET A 491 30.65 17.03 17.24
N LEU A 492 30.62 16.67 15.94
CA LEU A 492 30.62 15.27 15.51
C LEU A 492 31.85 14.49 15.99
N MET A 493 33.03 15.12 15.94
CA MET A 493 34.27 14.53 16.42
C MET A 493 34.27 14.37 17.95
N GLU A 494 33.71 15.34 18.68
CA GLU A 494 33.54 15.27 20.14
C GLU A 494 32.56 14.16 20.54
N MET A 495 31.53 13.90 19.73
CA MET A 495 30.63 12.75 19.85
C MET A 495 31.31 11.41 19.49
N GLY A 496 32.57 11.42 19.04
CA GLY A 496 33.31 10.22 18.66
C GLY A 496 32.91 9.61 17.32
N VAL A 497 32.29 10.38 16.42
CA VAL A 497 31.87 9.88 15.10
C VAL A 497 33.10 9.67 14.21
N GLN A 498 33.48 8.40 14.02
CA GLN A 498 34.64 8.00 13.22
C GLN A 498 34.22 7.38 11.88
N HIS A 499 33.66 8.21 10.99
CA HIS A 499 33.20 7.76 9.67
C HIS A 499 33.99 8.46 8.55
N PRO A 500 34.53 7.74 7.54
CA PRO A 500 35.35 8.32 6.46
C PRO A 500 34.70 9.55 5.80
N LYS A 501 33.38 9.48 5.57
CA LYS A 501 32.63 10.57 4.95
C LYS A 501 32.65 11.87 5.76
N VAL A 502 32.68 11.80 7.09
CA VAL A 502 32.74 12.99 7.96
C VAL A 502 34.10 13.67 7.80
N PHE A 503 35.19 12.90 7.84
CA PHE A 503 36.54 13.44 7.61
C PHE A 503 36.72 13.97 6.18
N GLU A 504 36.12 13.32 5.19
CA GLU A 504 36.13 13.78 3.79
C GLU A 504 35.47 15.16 3.67
N GLU A 505 34.24 15.30 4.17
CA GLU A 505 33.47 16.55 4.05
C GLU A 505 34.08 17.69 4.88
N PHE A 506 34.72 17.37 6.01
CA PHE A 506 35.39 18.36 6.86
C PHE A 506 36.75 18.79 6.30
N GLY A 507 37.52 17.89 5.71
CA GLY A 507 38.73 18.26 4.97
C GLY A 507 38.39 19.11 3.74
N ASP A 508 37.37 18.72 2.99
CA ASP A 508 36.83 19.47 1.85
C ASP A 508 36.37 20.88 2.23
N LEU A 509 35.76 21.05 3.41
CA LEU A 509 35.42 22.37 3.96
C LEU A 509 36.64 23.28 4.05
N TYR A 510 37.72 22.81 4.68
CA TYR A 510 38.95 23.60 4.82
C TYR A 510 39.68 23.83 3.49
N GLU A 511 39.65 22.87 2.56
CA GLU A 511 40.13 23.07 1.20
C GLU A 511 39.36 24.20 0.49
N ARG A 512 38.02 24.24 0.62
CA ARG A 512 37.18 25.32 0.07
C ARG A 512 37.42 26.67 0.73
N MET A 513 37.81 26.70 2.00
CA MET A 513 38.26 27.92 2.69
C MET A 513 39.68 28.35 2.29
N GLY A 514 40.40 27.55 1.49
CA GLY A 514 41.80 27.78 1.15
C GLY A 514 42.78 27.47 2.28
N ASN A 515 42.31 26.86 3.38
CA ASN A 515 43.14 26.51 4.53
C ASN A 515 43.68 25.08 4.39
N ARG A 516 44.71 24.96 3.57
CA ARG A 516 45.38 23.69 3.26
C ARG A 516 45.91 22.96 4.49
N ASP A 517 46.52 23.68 5.42
CA ASP A 517 47.14 23.07 6.61
C ASP A 517 46.07 22.47 7.53
N ALA A 518 44.93 23.13 7.70
CA ALA A 518 43.81 22.59 8.45
C ALA A 518 43.22 21.34 7.77
N ALA A 519 43.08 21.34 6.43
CA ALA A 519 42.60 20.17 5.69
C ALA A 519 43.53 18.95 5.86
N ILE A 520 44.86 19.14 5.77
CA ILE A 520 45.85 18.09 6.06
C ILE A 520 45.69 17.59 7.49
N GLY A 521 45.49 18.50 8.46
CA GLY A 521 45.25 18.16 9.85
C GLY A 521 44.02 17.26 10.05
N ILE A 522 42.92 17.53 9.35
CA ILE A 522 41.72 16.68 9.42
C ILE A 522 41.97 15.28 8.86
N TYR A 523 42.64 15.17 7.70
CA TYR A 523 42.96 13.86 7.12
C TYR A 523 43.97 13.08 7.97
N GLN A 524 44.91 13.76 8.63
CA GLN A 524 45.82 13.14 9.58
C GLN A 524 45.08 12.60 10.81
N ARG A 525 44.13 13.37 11.36
CA ARG A 525 43.27 12.91 12.47
C ARG A 525 42.45 11.68 12.09
N ALA A 526 42.02 11.55 10.84
CA ALA A 526 41.33 10.36 10.35
C ALA A 526 42.22 9.11 10.45
N GLU A 527 43.49 9.21 10.03
CA GLU A 527 44.48 8.12 10.15
C GLU A 527 44.76 7.76 11.61
N GLU A 528 44.93 8.77 12.48
CA GLU A 528 45.15 8.58 13.92
C GLU A 528 43.95 7.93 14.62
N ALA A 529 42.74 8.22 14.16
CA ALA A 529 41.50 7.58 14.60
C ALA A 529 41.28 6.17 14.01
N GLY A 530 42.22 5.66 13.21
CA GLY A 530 42.13 4.32 12.60
C GLY A 530 41.20 4.25 11.37
N VAL A 531 40.78 5.39 10.82
CA VAL A 531 39.95 5.46 9.62
C VAL A 531 40.85 5.39 8.38
N LEU A 532 41.15 4.16 7.96
CA LEU A 532 42.01 3.87 6.81
C LEU A 532 41.22 3.90 5.48
N ASP A 533 40.93 5.10 5.00
CA ASP A 533 40.26 5.32 3.72
C ASP A 533 41.24 5.80 2.64
N GLN A 534 41.28 5.10 1.50
CA GLN A 534 42.24 5.39 0.43
C GLN A 534 42.01 6.77 -0.22
N ASN A 535 40.78 7.29 -0.24
CA ASN A 535 40.49 8.61 -0.79
C ASN A 535 41.07 9.71 0.11
N LEU A 536 40.89 9.58 1.42
CA LEU A 536 41.45 10.53 2.39
C LEU A 536 42.99 10.60 2.32
N ILE A 537 43.66 9.45 2.25
CA ILE A 537 45.13 9.36 2.12
C ILE A 537 45.61 10.03 0.83
N ARG A 538 44.89 9.81 -0.29
CA ARG A 538 45.21 10.43 -1.58
C ARG A 538 45.01 11.95 -1.54
N ARG A 539 43.89 12.44 -1.00
CA ARG A 539 43.61 13.87 -0.86
C ARG A 539 44.66 14.56 0.01
N LYS A 540 45.02 13.97 1.16
CA LYS A 540 46.12 14.43 2.01
C LYS A 540 47.45 14.54 1.25
N SER A 541 47.84 13.47 0.55
CA SER A 541 49.10 13.44 -0.22
C SER A 541 49.12 14.49 -1.34
N ALA A 542 48.00 14.68 -2.05
CA ALA A 542 47.86 15.70 -3.08
C ALA A 542 48.05 17.12 -2.51
N LEU A 543 47.43 17.39 -1.34
CA LEU A 543 47.62 18.61 -0.56
C LEU A 543 48.99 18.67 0.13
N GLN A 544 49.87 17.68 0.03
CA GLN A 544 51.26 17.82 0.47
C GLN A 544 52.20 18.09 -0.71
N CYS A 545 51.87 17.56 -1.89
CA CYS A 545 52.69 17.67 -3.08
C CYS A 545 52.48 18.97 -3.89
N SER A 546 51.31 19.62 -3.82
CA SER A 546 51.01 20.83 -4.62
C SER A 546 51.58 22.15 -4.05
N ALA A 547 52.77 22.12 -3.44
CA ALA A 547 53.44 23.29 -2.84
C ALA A 547 54.36 24.01 -3.84
#